data_AF-A0A644U9H7-F1
#
_entry.id   AF-A0A644U9H7-F1
#
_cell.length_a   1.000
_cell.length_b   1.000
_cell.length_c   1.000
_cell.angle_alpha   90.00
_cell.angle_beta   90.00
_cell.angle_gamma   90.00
#
_symmetry.space_group_name_H-M   'P 1'
#
loop_
_entity.id
_entity.type
_entity.pdbx_description
1 polymer ?
#
loop_
_entity_poly.entity_id
_entity_poly.type
_entity_poly.pdbx_seq_one_letter_code
_entity_poly.pdbx_strand_id
1 'polypeptide(L)'
;MILLAIFGLFLLIVEALLLGLLFWVLFKIGLWRFLDRNLPFSFFREGYDGSMNLNGLTYQGQSFWLAILSLTFSVLFLFMAVGTFGIKFGLFLIFFVPGIVLLLRIRTFNESNILPETGLGYDPFLGFKFSFFSSWPGLMFGFTGLFLNPIPLYVPFLIPMGFIFALIPLFPDYINKYLSYDIRSKKAFDFFQPLGIFGVILQLVIWVIF
;
A
#
# COMPACT_ATOMS: atom_id res chain seq x y z
N MET A 1 31.81 -1.61 -1.81
CA MET A 1 30.38 -1.20 -1.94
C MET A 1 29.53 -2.22 -2.69
N ILE A 2 29.91 -2.68 -3.89
CA ILE A 2 29.11 -3.64 -4.69
C ILE A 2 28.86 -4.96 -3.93
N LEU A 3 29.89 -5.56 -3.33
CA LEU A 3 29.75 -6.81 -2.57
C LEU A 3 28.77 -6.68 -1.38
N LEU A 4 28.79 -5.53 -0.69
CA LEU A 4 27.87 -5.25 0.41
C LEU A 4 26.42 -5.10 -0.10
N ALA A 5 26.23 -4.45 -1.24
CA ALA A 5 24.91 -4.32 -1.86
C ALA A 5 24.35 -5.68 -2.32
N ILE A 6 25.18 -6.53 -2.93
CA ILE A 6 24.81 -7.90 -3.33
C ILE A 6 24.43 -8.72 -2.09
N PHE A 7 25.24 -8.65 -1.03
CA PHE A 7 24.96 -9.35 0.22
C PHE A 7 23.66 -8.86 0.87
N GLY A 8 23.40 -7.56 0.87
CA GLY A 8 22.13 -7.00 1.35
C GLY A 8 20.92 -7.46 0.55
N LEU A 9 21.03 -7.50 -0.77
CA LEU A 9 19.97 -8.02 -1.64
C LEU A 9 19.70 -9.52 -1.36
N PHE A 10 20.77 -10.30 -1.16
CA PHE A 10 20.65 -11.70 -0.78
C PHE A 10 19.91 -11.85 0.56
N LEU A 11 20.27 -11.08 1.59
CA LEU A 11 19.57 -11.10 2.88
C LEU A 11 18.09 -10.73 2.73
N LEU A 12 17.76 -9.70 1.95
CA LEU A 12 16.38 -9.29 1.66
C LEU A 12 15.57 -10.43 1.02
N ILE A 13 16.17 -11.15 0.07
CA ILE A 13 15.52 -12.31 -0.57
C ILE A 13 15.30 -13.42 0.45
N VAL A 14 16.29 -13.73 1.29
CA VAL A 14 16.17 -14.74 2.34
C VAL A 14 15.05 -14.37 3.33
N GLU A 15 15.01 -13.12 3.79
CA GLU A 15 13.96 -12.61 4.67
C GLU A 15 12.57 -12.70 4.03
N ALA A 16 12.43 -12.31 2.76
CA ALA A 16 11.18 -12.41 2.02
C ALA A 16 10.71 -13.88 1.87
N LEU A 17 11.64 -14.82 1.63
CA LEU A 17 11.34 -16.25 1.56
C LEU A 17 10.91 -16.80 2.93
N LEU A 18 11.58 -16.41 4.02
CA LEU A 18 11.21 -16.80 5.37
C LEU A 18 9.83 -16.27 5.76
N LEU A 19 9.51 -15.02 5.40
CA LEU A 19 8.18 -14.46 5.59
C LEU A 19 7.12 -15.19 4.76
N GLY A 20 7.42 -15.48 3.49
CA GLY A 20 6.54 -16.28 2.63
C GLY A 20 6.25 -17.66 3.21
N LEU A 21 7.28 -18.35 3.72
CA LEU A 21 7.15 -19.62 4.40
C LEU A 21 6.31 -19.49 5.69
N LEU A 22 6.56 -18.47 6.50
CA LEU A 22 5.78 -18.18 7.71
C LEU A 22 4.29 -18.01 7.36
N PHE A 23 3.96 -17.15 6.40
CA PHE A 23 2.58 -16.94 5.98
C PHE A 23 1.93 -18.22 5.44
N TRP A 24 2.68 -19.03 4.70
CA TRP A 24 2.20 -20.32 4.22
C TRP A 24 1.92 -21.31 5.36
N VAL A 25 2.81 -21.39 6.36
CA VAL A 25 2.60 -22.22 7.56
C VAL A 25 1.39 -21.71 8.35
N LEU A 26 1.28 -20.40 8.58
CA LEU A 26 0.13 -19.78 9.25
C LEU A 26 -1.18 -20.08 8.50
N PHE A 27 -1.15 -20.13 7.17
CA PHE A 27 -2.29 -20.55 6.36
C PHE A 27 -2.65 -22.01 6.60
N LYS A 28 -1.66 -22.91 6.57
CA LYS A 28 -1.85 -24.36 6.79
C LYS A 28 -2.42 -24.70 8.17
N ILE A 29 -2.01 -23.99 9.22
CA ILE A 29 -2.51 -24.22 10.60
C ILE A 29 -3.89 -23.60 10.86
N GLY A 30 -4.50 -22.94 9.86
CA GLY A 30 -5.85 -22.41 9.97
C GLY A 30 -5.95 -21.06 10.69
N LEU A 31 -4.87 -20.28 10.78
CA LEU A 31 -4.91 -18.92 11.34
C LEU A 31 -6.01 -18.07 10.69
N TRP A 32 -6.24 -18.22 9.39
CA TRP A 32 -7.28 -17.47 8.69
C TRP A 32 -8.70 -17.83 9.13
N ARG A 33 -8.95 -19.10 9.45
CA ARG A 33 -10.24 -19.51 10.02
C ARG A 33 -10.42 -18.95 11.42
N PHE A 34 -9.33 -18.83 12.17
CA PHE A 34 -9.33 -18.14 13.46
C PHE A 34 -9.63 -16.64 13.27
N LEU A 35 -8.98 -15.97 12.33
CA LEU A 35 -9.20 -14.56 12.02
C LEU A 35 -10.65 -14.31 11.58
N ASP A 36 -11.19 -15.12 10.67
CA ASP A 36 -12.58 -15.02 10.19
C ASP A 36 -13.62 -15.12 11.33
N ARG A 37 -13.32 -15.92 12.37
CA ARG A 37 -14.21 -16.05 13.55
C ARG A 37 -14.10 -14.92 14.57
N ASN A 38 -12.95 -14.25 14.64
CA ASN A 38 -12.66 -13.27 15.69
C ASN A 38 -12.67 -11.82 15.21
N LEU A 39 -12.56 -11.59 13.90
CA LEU A 39 -12.66 -10.28 13.31
C LEU A 39 -14.14 -9.85 13.24
N PRO A 40 -14.43 -8.54 13.36
CA PRO A 40 -15.80 -8.03 13.29
C PRO A 40 -16.37 -7.98 11.85
N PHE A 41 -15.73 -8.68 10.92
CA PHE A 41 -16.09 -8.74 9.50
C PHE A 41 -15.73 -10.11 8.93
N SER A 42 -16.47 -10.54 7.90
CA SER A 42 -16.17 -11.77 7.18
C SER A 42 -14.89 -11.61 6.37
N PHE A 43 -13.90 -12.46 6.64
CA PHE A 43 -12.64 -12.49 5.92
C PHE A 43 -12.76 -13.25 4.60
N PHE A 44 -13.54 -14.34 4.59
CA PHE A 44 -13.81 -15.16 3.41
C PHE A 44 -15.20 -14.92 2.82
N ARG A 45 -15.33 -15.09 1.50
CA ARG A 45 -16.61 -15.11 0.80
C ARG A 45 -17.40 -16.38 1.12
N GLU A 46 -18.72 -16.31 0.97
CA GLU A 46 -19.59 -17.47 1.10
C GLU A 46 -19.19 -18.58 0.12
N GLY A 47 -19.17 -19.83 0.61
CA GLY A 47 -18.80 -20.99 -0.20
C GLY A 47 -17.30 -21.15 -0.45
N TYR A 48 -16.43 -20.40 0.24
CA TYR A 48 -14.97 -20.55 0.13
C TYR A 48 -14.52 -21.99 0.42
N ASP A 49 -13.82 -22.57 -0.54
CA ASP A 49 -13.38 -23.97 -0.57
C ASP A 49 -12.10 -24.25 0.25
N GLY A 50 -11.52 -23.21 0.86
CA GLY A 50 -10.25 -23.31 1.59
C GLY A 50 -9.00 -23.17 0.71
N SER A 51 -9.15 -22.95 -0.60
CA SER A 51 -8.03 -22.75 -1.52
C SER A 51 -7.41 -21.36 -1.34
N MET A 52 -6.07 -21.26 -1.36
CA MET A 52 -5.35 -19.99 -1.16
C MET A 52 -5.47 -19.06 -2.38
N ASN A 53 -6.67 -18.52 -2.61
CA ASN A 53 -6.98 -17.64 -3.73
C ASN A 53 -7.50 -16.29 -3.21
N LEU A 54 -6.90 -15.19 -3.68
CA LEU A 54 -7.35 -13.82 -3.34
C LEU A 54 -8.82 -13.57 -3.73
N ASN A 55 -9.32 -14.27 -4.75
CA ASN A 55 -10.71 -14.20 -5.17
C ASN A 55 -11.70 -14.81 -4.17
N GLY A 56 -11.21 -15.63 -3.24
CA GLY A 56 -11.97 -16.20 -2.13
C GLY A 56 -12.11 -15.28 -0.92
N LEU A 57 -11.38 -14.16 -0.90
CA LEU A 57 -11.47 -13.15 0.16
C LEU A 57 -12.56 -12.13 -0.15
N THR A 58 -13.24 -11.63 0.88
CA THR A 58 -14.08 -10.43 0.76
C THR A 58 -13.21 -9.20 0.53
N TYR A 59 -13.78 -8.07 0.10
CA TYR A 59 -13.00 -6.82 0.01
C TYR A 59 -12.40 -6.37 1.36
N GLN A 60 -13.07 -6.69 2.47
CA GLN A 60 -12.55 -6.40 3.81
C GLN A 60 -11.39 -7.34 4.13
N GLY A 61 -11.51 -8.64 3.80
CA GLY A 61 -10.44 -9.62 3.92
C GLY A 61 -9.22 -9.25 3.07
N GLN A 62 -9.42 -8.79 1.83
CA GLN A 62 -8.36 -8.29 0.97
C GLN A 62 -7.68 -7.06 1.57
N SER A 63 -8.45 -6.09 2.08
CA SER A 63 -7.90 -4.89 2.74
C SER A 63 -7.06 -5.25 3.96
N PHE A 64 -7.56 -6.14 4.81
CA PHE A 64 -6.86 -6.62 6.00
C PHE A 64 -5.57 -7.37 5.63
N TRP A 65 -5.64 -8.25 4.63
CA TRP A 65 -4.49 -9.01 4.15
C TRP A 65 -3.42 -8.10 3.55
N LEU A 66 -3.81 -7.16 2.69
CA LEU A 66 -2.90 -6.17 2.12
C LEU A 66 -2.26 -5.31 3.19
N ALA A 67 -3.02 -4.91 4.21
CA ALA A 67 -2.47 -4.18 5.35
C ALA A 67 -1.44 -4.99 6.13
N ILE A 68 -1.69 -6.28 6.42
CA ILE A 68 -0.71 -7.15 7.09
C ILE A 68 0.57 -7.28 6.28
N LEU A 69 0.46 -7.54 4.98
CA LEU A 69 1.62 -7.65 4.08
C LEU A 69 2.40 -6.34 4.06
N SER A 70 1.68 -5.23 3.89
CA SER A 70 2.23 -3.88 3.87
C SER A 70 2.97 -3.52 5.16
N LEU A 71 2.39 -3.79 6.34
CA LEU A 71 3.03 -3.56 7.63
C LEU A 71 4.26 -4.45 7.81
N THR A 72 4.18 -5.72 7.40
CA THR A 72 5.33 -6.63 7.42
C THR A 72 6.48 -6.10 6.56
N PHE A 73 6.20 -5.69 5.32
CA PHE A 73 7.21 -5.09 4.44
C PHE A 73 7.77 -3.79 5.01
N SER A 74 6.94 -2.95 5.62
CA SER A 74 7.42 -1.70 6.24
C SER A 74 8.51 -1.99 7.29
N VAL A 75 8.25 -2.93 8.20
CA VAL A 75 9.20 -3.34 9.25
C VAL A 75 10.46 -3.93 8.62
N LEU A 76 10.31 -4.82 7.63
CA LEU A 76 11.44 -5.43 6.93
C LEU A 76 12.35 -4.37 6.29
N PHE A 77 11.80 -3.35 5.63
CA PHE A 77 12.61 -2.27 5.04
C PHE A 77 13.29 -1.38 6.08
N LEU A 78 12.67 -1.18 7.24
CA LEU A 78 13.28 -0.42 8.34
C LEU A 78 14.55 -1.12 8.87
N PHE A 79 14.52 -2.45 8.92
CA PHE A 79 15.62 -3.29 9.43
C PHE A 79 16.56 -3.83 8.34
N MET A 80 16.33 -3.48 7.07
CA MET A 80 17.17 -3.93 5.95
C MET A 80 18.66 -3.65 6.23
N ALA A 81 19.53 -4.62 5.95
CA ALA A 81 20.96 -4.52 6.27
C ALA A 81 21.69 -3.39 5.51
N VAL A 82 21.20 -3.02 4.33
CA VAL A 82 21.85 -2.07 3.41
C VAL A 82 21.00 -0.79 3.25
N GLY A 83 21.63 0.31 2.86
CA GLY A 83 20.99 1.60 2.63
C GLY A 83 21.20 2.58 3.78
N THR A 84 21.04 3.88 3.49
CA THR A 84 21.05 4.91 4.53
C THR A 84 19.76 4.86 5.34
N PHE A 85 19.77 5.37 6.57
CA PHE A 85 18.56 5.43 7.39
C PHE A 85 17.42 6.19 6.69
N GLY A 86 17.73 7.26 5.96
CA GLY A 86 16.73 8.00 5.17
C GLY A 86 16.03 7.15 4.10
N ILE A 87 16.77 6.31 3.37
CA ILE A 87 16.20 5.38 2.39
C ILE A 87 15.33 4.33 3.10
N LYS A 88 15.83 3.73 4.19
CA LYS A 88 15.08 2.72 4.96
C LYS A 88 13.79 3.29 5.53
N PHE A 89 13.84 4.50 6.06
CA PHE A 89 12.68 5.17 6.65
C PHE A 89 11.67 5.61 5.58
N GLY A 90 12.14 6.10 4.43
CA GLY A 90 11.30 6.38 3.26
C GLY A 90 10.55 5.13 2.80
N LEU A 91 11.26 4.00 2.62
CA LEU A 91 10.67 2.70 2.29
C LEU A 91 9.67 2.24 3.36
N PHE A 92 10.03 2.33 4.64
CA PHE A 92 9.13 2.04 5.75
C PHE A 92 7.82 2.81 5.59
N LEU A 93 7.85 4.12 5.37
CA LEU A 93 6.65 4.95 5.25
C LEU A 93 5.82 4.66 4.00
N ILE A 94 6.47 4.38 2.86
CA ILE A 94 5.79 4.04 1.60
C ILE A 94 4.90 2.80 1.76
N PHE A 95 5.31 1.84 2.58
CA PHE A 95 4.47 0.69 2.91
C PHE A 95 3.57 0.98 4.10
N PHE A 96 4.10 1.51 5.20
CA PHE A 96 3.37 1.71 6.46
C PHE A 96 2.10 2.55 6.30
N VAL A 97 2.19 3.67 5.58
CA VAL A 97 1.08 4.62 5.42
C VAL A 97 -0.11 3.97 4.70
N PRO A 98 0.03 3.40 3.48
CA PRO A 98 -1.07 2.68 2.85
C PRO A 98 -1.64 1.56 3.72
N GLY A 99 -0.78 0.79 4.40
CA GLY A 99 -1.19 -0.34 5.25
C GLY A 99 -2.08 0.08 6.42
N ILE A 100 -1.68 1.10 7.17
CA ILE A 100 -2.49 1.64 8.28
C ILE A 100 -3.80 2.22 7.76
N VAL A 101 -3.76 2.96 6.64
CA VAL A 101 -4.96 3.60 6.09
C VAL A 101 -5.97 2.56 5.61
N LEU A 102 -5.52 1.45 5.00
CA LEU A 102 -6.41 0.32 4.67
C LEU A 102 -7.14 -0.24 5.90
N LEU A 103 -6.45 -0.39 7.04
CA LEU A 103 -7.09 -0.84 8.29
C LEU A 103 -8.10 0.17 8.82
N LEU A 104 -7.74 1.46 8.83
CA LEU A 104 -8.63 2.54 9.25
C LEU A 104 -9.88 2.63 8.36
N ARG A 105 -9.73 2.29 7.08
CA ARG A 105 -10.78 2.38 6.05
C ARG A 105 -11.41 1.04 5.72
N ILE A 106 -11.21 -0.01 6.53
CA ILE A 106 -11.68 -1.37 6.25
C ILE A 106 -13.20 -1.47 6.04
N ARG A 107 -13.99 -0.56 6.63
CA ARG A 107 -15.45 -0.49 6.43
C ARG A 107 -15.85 0.10 5.07
N THR A 108 -14.94 0.82 4.41
CA THR A 108 -15.14 1.36 3.05
C THR A 108 -15.07 0.26 2.01
N PHE A 109 -14.11 -0.66 2.19
CA PHE A 109 -13.89 -1.79 1.31
C PHE A 109 -14.79 -2.96 1.69
N ASN A 110 -16.10 -2.73 1.75
CA ASN A 110 -17.11 -3.74 2.10
C ASN A 110 -17.86 -4.21 0.85
N GLU A 111 -18.25 -5.49 0.82
CA GLU A 111 -19.10 -6.05 -0.23
C GLU A 111 -20.48 -5.36 -0.27
N SER A 112 -20.97 -4.82 0.85
CA SER A 112 -22.19 -4.00 0.87
C SER A 112 -22.09 -2.72 0.03
N ASN A 113 -20.87 -2.29 -0.31
CA ASN A 113 -20.62 -1.12 -1.14
C ASN A 113 -20.48 -1.48 -2.63
N ILE A 114 -20.80 -2.72 -3.02
CA ILE A 114 -20.90 -3.11 -4.42
C ILE A 114 -22.18 -2.50 -5.02
N LEU A 115 -22.04 -1.82 -6.15
CA LEU A 115 -23.16 -1.27 -6.90
C LEU A 115 -24.01 -2.40 -7.51
N PRO A 116 -25.32 -2.46 -7.27
CA PRO A 116 -26.20 -3.47 -7.86
C PRO A 116 -26.19 -3.46 -9.39
N GLU A 117 -26.03 -2.29 -10.00
CA GLU A 117 -26.15 -2.09 -11.45
C GLU A 117 -24.91 -2.54 -12.21
N THR A 118 -23.73 -2.50 -11.57
CA THR A 118 -22.44 -2.76 -12.23
C THR A 118 -21.66 -3.92 -11.61
N GLY A 119 -22.03 -4.37 -10.41
CA GLY A 119 -21.28 -5.37 -9.66
C GLY A 119 -19.91 -4.89 -9.17
N LEU A 120 -19.65 -3.58 -9.22
CA LEU A 120 -18.37 -2.99 -8.85
C LEU A 120 -18.41 -2.37 -7.44
N GLY A 121 -17.43 -2.72 -6.62
CA GLY A 121 -17.19 -2.12 -5.31
C GLY A 121 -15.91 -1.29 -5.29
N TYR A 122 -15.53 -0.82 -4.10
CA TYR A 122 -14.22 -0.22 -3.89
C TYR A 122 -13.14 -1.31 -3.92
N ASP A 123 -12.22 -1.24 -4.87
CA ASP A 123 -11.12 -2.20 -5.00
C ASP A 123 -9.96 -1.82 -4.06
N PRO A 124 -9.69 -2.61 -3.00
CA PRO A 124 -8.63 -2.31 -2.05
C PRO A 124 -7.23 -2.49 -2.64
N PHE A 125 -7.05 -3.44 -3.56
CA PHE A 125 -5.76 -3.66 -4.22
C PHE A 125 -5.41 -2.48 -5.12
N LEU A 126 -6.40 -1.98 -5.85
CA LEU A 126 -6.25 -0.79 -6.67
C LEU A 126 -5.88 0.44 -5.83
N GLY A 127 -6.64 0.70 -4.76
CA GLY A 127 -6.38 1.82 -3.85
C GLY A 127 -4.97 1.75 -3.26
N PHE A 128 -4.57 0.56 -2.79
CA PHE A 128 -3.22 0.30 -2.30
C PHE A 128 -2.15 0.58 -3.36
N LYS A 129 -2.32 0.04 -4.57
CA LYS A 129 -1.38 0.20 -5.68
C LYS A 129 -1.17 1.68 -6.01
N PHE A 130 -2.25 2.44 -6.18
CA PHE A 130 -2.13 3.87 -6.47
C PHE A 130 -1.53 4.64 -5.30
N SER A 131 -1.90 4.33 -4.06
CA SER A 131 -1.33 4.95 -2.86
C SER A 131 0.19 4.74 -2.79
N PHE A 132 0.64 3.52 -3.00
CA PHE A 132 2.06 3.15 -3.05
C PHE A 132 2.81 3.89 -4.16
N PHE A 133 2.36 3.77 -5.40
CA PHE A 133 3.08 4.36 -6.54
C PHE A 133 3.00 5.88 -6.59
N SER A 134 1.93 6.50 -6.13
CA SER A 134 1.83 7.96 -6.16
C SER A 134 2.60 8.63 -5.03
N SER A 135 2.91 7.93 -3.94
CA SER A 135 3.67 8.48 -2.80
C SER A 135 5.17 8.16 -2.82
N TRP A 136 5.59 7.16 -3.61
CA TRP A 136 6.96 6.66 -3.60
C TRP A 136 8.03 7.75 -3.78
N PRO A 137 7.92 8.70 -4.73
CA PRO A 137 9.00 9.66 -4.95
C PRO A 137 9.12 10.63 -3.77
N GLY A 138 7.99 11.16 -3.30
CA GLY A 138 7.96 12.17 -2.24
C GLY A 138 8.44 11.63 -0.90
N LEU A 139 8.01 10.42 -0.54
CA LEU A 139 8.45 9.77 0.69
C LEU A 139 9.89 9.23 0.58
N MET A 140 10.29 8.63 -0.55
CA MET A 140 11.65 8.12 -0.71
C MET A 140 12.68 9.25 -0.75
N PHE A 141 12.53 10.19 -1.70
CA PHE A 141 13.50 11.26 -1.91
C PHE A 141 13.41 12.31 -0.80
N GLY A 142 12.21 12.64 -0.32
CA GLY A 142 12.02 13.57 0.77
C GLY A 142 12.73 13.11 2.06
N PHE A 143 12.48 11.87 2.50
CA PHE A 143 13.15 11.36 3.71
C PHE A 143 14.63 11.05 3.49
N THR A 144 15.07 10.69 2.29
CA THR A 144 16.50 10.58 2.00
C THR A 144 17.19 11.94 2.10
N GLY A 145 16.54 13.01 1.60
CA GLY A 145 17.06 14.38 1.63
C GLY A 145 17.18 14.98 3.02
N LEU A 146 16.35 14.56 3.99
CA LEU A 146 16.46 14.98 5.40
C LEU A 146 17.80 14.62 6.06
N PHE A 147 18.51 13.61 5.53
CA PHE A 147 19.80 13.17 6.05
C PHE A 147 20.99 13.71 5.25
N LEU A 148 20.75 14.62 4.32
CA LEU A 148 21.80 15.35 3.63
C LEU A 148 22.13 16.65 4.38
N ASN A 149 23.38 17.08 4.30
CA ASN A 149 23.83 18.36 4.86
C ASN A 149 24.55 19.17 3.77
N PRO A 150 23.98 20.31 3.32
CA PRO A 150 22.72 20.91 3.77
C PRO A 150 21.48 20.13 3.32
N ILE A 151 20.34 20.35 4.00
CA ILE A 151 19.04 19.80 3.60
C ILE A 151 18.60 20.47 2.30
N PRO A 152 18.28 19.70 1.23
CA PRO A 152 17.83 20.26 -0.05
C PRO A 152 16.49 20.98 0.04
N LEU A 153 16.28 21.96 -0.85
CA LEU A 153 15.08 22.78 -0.87
C LEU A 153 13.83 22.01 -1.30
N TYR A 154 13.97 20.90 -2.03
CA TYR A 154 12.84 20.04 -2.40
C TYR A 154 12.17 19.34 -1.20
N VAL A 155 12.89 19.13 -0.09
CA VAL A 155 12.45 18.25 1.01
C VAL A 155 11.12 18.69 1.65
N PRO A 156 10.93 19.97 2.01
CA PRO A 156 9.66 20.45 2.60
C PRO A 156 8.46 20.33 1.68
N PHE A 157 8.66 20.21 0.36
CA PHE A 157 7.58 20.04 -0.62
C PHE A 157 7.27 18.55 -0.86
N LEU A 158 8.31 17.73 -0.99
CA LEU A 158 8.18 16.31 -1.32
C LEU A 158 7.51 15.49 -0.22
N ILE A 159 7.86 15.72 1.05
CA ILE A 159 7.31 14.92 2.15
C ILE A 159 5.80 15.10 2.28
N PRO A 160 5.24 16.33 2.42
CA PRO A 160 3.80 16.52 2.49
C PRO A 160 3.07 16.01 1.24
N MET A 161 3.63 16.24 0.04
CA MET A 161 3.06 15.71 -1.19
C MET A 161 2.99 14.19 -1.20
N GLY A 162 4.06 13.52 -0.77
CA GLY A 162 4.11 12.06 -0.66
C GLY A 162 2.99 11.53 0.23
N PHE A 163 2.75 12.14 1.39
CA PHE A 163 1.62 11.78 2.25
C PHE A 163 0.26 12.06 1.60
N ILE A 164 0.07 13.23 0.97
CA ILE A 164 -1.19 13.58 0.31
C ILE A 164 -1.53 12.53 -0.78
N PHE A 165 -0.56 12.20 -1.64
CA PHE A 165 -0.75 11.22 -2.71
C PHE A 165 -0.90 9.79 -2.17
N ALA A 166 -0.28 9.45 -1.03
CA ALA A 166 -0.57 8.18 -0.35
C ALA A 166 -2.04 8.11 0.11
N LEU A 167 -2.61 9.20 0.59
CA LEU A 167 -3.95 9.19 1.16
C LEU A 167 -5.04 9.19 0.09
N ILE A 168 -4.95 10.04 -0.94
CA ILE A 168 -6.00 10.25 -1.95
C ILE A 168 -6.65 8.94 -2.45
N PRO A 169 -5.91 7.92 -2.92
CA PRO A 169 -6.51 6.70 -3.45
C PRO A 169 -7.23 5.82 -2.42
N LEU A 170 -6.99 6.05 -1.12
CA LEU A 170 -7.56 5.30 -0.01
C LEU A 170 -8.73 6.02 0.67
N PHE A 171 -9.10 7.22 0.20
CA PHE A 171 -10.29 7.96 0.61
C PHE A 171 -11.27 8.15 -0.56
N PRO A 172 -11.67 7.06 -1.25
CA PRO A 172 -12.47 7.19 -2.46
C PRO A 172 -13.89 7.73 -2.16
N ASP A 173 -14.47 7.47 -1.00
CA ASP A 173 -15.75 8.03 -0.58
C ASP A 173 -15.78 9.56 -0.48
N TYR A 174 -14.68 10.18 -0.04
CA TYR A 174 -14.59 11.64 0.02
C TYR A 174 -14.45 12.24 -1.38
N ILE A 175 -13.69 11.59 -2.25
CA ILE A 175 -13.51 12.04 -3.64
C ILE A 175 -14.80 11.89 -4.43
N ASN A 176 -15.56 10.82 -4.18
CA ASN A 176 -16.81 10.52 -4.86
C ASN A 176 -17.81 11.70 -4.83
N LYS A 177 -17.82 12.47 -3.72
CA LYS A 177 -18.70 13.64 -3.57
C LYS A 177 -18.42 14.78 -4.54
N TYR A 178 -17.22 14.81 -5.12
CA TYR A 178 -16.76 15.86 -6.03
C TYR A 178 -16.73 15.41 -7.49
N LEU A 179 -17.02 14.14 -7.77
CA LEU A 179 -17.05 13.59 -9.12
C LEU A 179 -18.49 13.59 -9.65
N SER A 180 -18.64 13.82 -10.96
CA SER A 180 -19.92 13.70 -11.67
C SER A 180 -20.33 12.25 -11.97
N TYR A 181 -19.52 11.28 -11.53
CA TYR A 181 -19.70 9.86 -11.76
C TYR A 181 -19.28 9.07 -10.51
N ASP A 182 -19.81 7.85 -10.35
CA ASP A 182 -19.46 7.00 -9.21
C ASP A 182 -18.01 6.52 -9.31
N ILE A 183 -17.26 6.69 -8.23
CA ILE A 183 -15.88 6.25 -8.10
C ILE A 183 -15.69 4.72 -8.22
N ARG A 184 -16.77 3.95 -8.05
CA ARG A 184 -16.79 2.49 -8.26
C ARG A 184 -16.98 2.13 -9.73
N SER A 185 -16.77 3.05 -10.67
CA SER A 185 -16.91 2.81 -12.11
C SER A 185 -15.55 2.69 -12.82
N LYS A 186 -15.56 2.07 -14.02
CA LYS A 186 -14.37 2.04 -14.89
C LYS A 186 -13.84 3.46 -15.20
N LYS A 187 -14.74 4.44 -15.36
CA LYS A 187 -14.37 5.85 -15.59
C LYS A 187 -13.54 6.43 -14.44
N ALA A 188 -13.78 5.98 -13.21
CA ALA A 188 -13.00 6.41 -12.06
C ALA A 188 -11.59 5.82 -12.06
N PHE A 189 -11.46 4.54 -12.39
CA PHE A 189 -10.14 3.94 -12.61
C PHE A 189 -9.34 4.72 -13.68
N ASP A 190 -10.00 5.05 -14.80
CA ASP A 190 -9.43 5.84 -15.89
C ASP A 190 -9.06 7.29 -15.45
N PHE A 191 -9.59 7.77 -14.32
CA PHE A 191 -9.25 9.07 -13.73
C PHE A 191 -8.13 8.99 -12.69
N PHE A 192 -8.16 7.99 -11.78
CA PHE A 192 -7.13 7.81 -10.75
C PHE A 192 -5.76 7.47 -11.34
N GLN A 193 -5.74 6.72 -12.45
CA GLN A 193 -4.48 6.36 -13.09
C GLN A 193 -3.70 7.59 -13.60
N PRO A 194 -4.27 8.48 -14.44
CA PRO A 194 -3.62 9.74 -14.81
C PRO A 194 -3.29 10.62 -13.61
N LEU A 195 -4.15 10.69 -12.59
CA LEU A 195 -3.90 11.49 -11.40
C LEU A 195 -2.67 10.99 -10.63
N GLY A 196 -2.54 9.67 -10.47
CA GLY A 196 -1.37 9.05 -9.85
C GLY A 196 -0.10 9.30 -10.66
N ILE A 197 -0.16 9.14 -11.99
CA ILE A 197 0.97 9.44 -12.90
C ILE A 197 1.38 10.92 -12.78
N PHE A 198 0.41 11.83 -12.80
CA PHE A 198 0.63 13.26 -12.62
C PHE A 198 1.30 13.55 -11.27
N GLY A 199 0.82 12.94 -10.19
CA GLY A 199 1.42 13.07 -8.86
C GLY A 199 2.89 12.64 -8.83
N VAL A 200 3.22 11.52 -9.47
CA VAL A 200 4.61 11.04 -9.60
C VAL A 200 5.47 12.02 -10.39
N ILE A 201 5.00 12.44 -11.57
CA ILE A 201 5.75 13.38 -12.43
C ILE A 201 6.00 14.69 -11.69
N LEU A 202 4.98 15.24 -11.03
CA LEU A 202 5.11 16.49 -10.28
C LEU A 202 6.16 16.39 -9.18
N GLN A 203 6.17 15.29 -8.42
CA GLN A 203 7.19 15.05 -7.38
C GLN A 203 8.60 14.90 -7.98
N LEU A 204 8.73 14.18 -9.10
CA LEU A 204 10.03 14.04 -9.78
C LEU A 204 10.54 15.38 -10.33
N VAL A 205 9.65 16.22 -10.88
CA VAL A 205 10.00 17.55 -11.35
C VAL A 205 10.50 18.42 -10.20
N ILE A 206 9.80 18.42 -9.06
CA ILE A 206 10.22 19.16 -7.86
C ILE A 206 11.60 18.67 -7.38
N TRP A 207 11.81 17.36 -7.36
CA TRP A 207 13.09 16.76 -6.94
C TRP A 207 14.26 17.12 -7.86
N VAL A 208 14.04 17.25 -9.17
CA VAL A 208 15.09 17.56 -10.13
C VAL A 208 15.42 19.06 -10.17
N ILE A 209 14.43 19.93 -9.93
CA ILE A 209 14.59 21.39 -10.03
C ILE A 209 15.13 22.02 -8.75
N PHE A 210 14.68 21.55 -7.58
CA PHE A 210 15.02 22.10 -6.26
C PHE A 210 15.95 21.19 -5.48
#